data_AF-A0A7K4KJL0-F1
#
_entry.id   AF-A0A7K4KJL0-F1
#
_cell.length_a   1.000
_cell.length_b   1.000
_cell.length_c   1.000
_cell.angle_alpha   90.00
_cell.angle_beta   90.00
_cell.angle_gamma   90.00
#
_symmetry.space_group_name_H-M   'P 1'
#
loop_
_entity.id
_entity.type
_entity.pdbx_description
1 polymer ?
#
loop_
_entity_poly.entity_id
_entity_poly.type
_entity_poly.pdbx_seq_one_letter_code
_entity_poly.pdbx_strand_id
1 'polypeptide(L)'
;MENFRKVSTSEEQSPLPFPELLPGVVEMKVKEGSKIRNLMGFALTHMEHKGSRQIVFSGCGRAVTKTITCVEIMKRKLGGLHQVTKVRYQTLREVWESAEPGGTPHHLTVHKNVPSICILLSRDPLDPNQMGYQPPEPAGSPAAAGEVLGCSAQGLKR
;
A
#
# COMPACT_ATOMS: atom_id res chain seq x y z
N MET A 1 -0.96 29.78 -8.27
CA MET A 1 -0.63 29.44 -9.68
C MET A 1 -1.94 29.46 -10.44
N GLU A 2 -2.36 30.63 -10.94
CA GLU A 2 -3.73 30.84 -11.42
C GLU A 2 -3.96 30.38 -12.88
N ASN A 3 -2.88 30.05 -13.62
CA ASN A 3 -2.96 29.70 -15.05
C ASN A 3 -2.43 28.29 -15.40
N PHE A 4 -2.18 27.40 -14.41
CA PHE A 4 -1.63 26.06 -14.68
C PHE A 4 -2.60 24.95 -14.28
N ARG A 5 -2.82 23.99 -15.20
CA ARG A 5 -3.59 22.78 -14.94
C ARG A 5 -2.67 21.58 -14.85
N LYS A 6 -2.86 20.72 -13.83
CA LYS A 6 -2.15 19.45 -13.75
C LYS A 6 -2.68 18.48 -14.81
N VAL A 7 -1.78 17.91 -15.60
CA VAL A 7 -2.11 17.07 -16.75
C VAL A 7 -1.68 15.63 -16.55
N SER A 8 -0.58 15.40 -15.83
CA SER A 8 -0.20 14.05 -15.42
C SER A 8 0.52 14.02 -14.08
N THR A 9 0.47 12.86 -13.44
CA THR A 9 1.27 12.53 -12.26
C THR A 9 1.82 11.14 -12.45
N SER A 10 3.14 10.99 -12.39
CA SER A 10 3.82 9.69 -12.47
C SER A 10 4.75 9.48 -11.28
N GLU A 11 4.92 8.23 -10.88
CA GLU A 11 5.86 7.85 -9.83
C GLU A 11 7.23 7.58 -10.44
N GLU A 12 8.27 8.13 -9.84
CA GLU A 12 9.66 7.81 -10.21
C GLU A 12 10.02 6.40 -9.76
N GLN A 13 10.69 5.60 -10.59
CA GLN A 13 11.07 4.25 -10.20
C GLN A 13 12.14 4.29 -9.11
N SER A 14 11.90 3.59 -8.00
CA SER A 14 12.86 3.40 -6.92
C SER A 14 12.94 1.92 -6.55
N PRO A 15 14.13 1.41 -6.18
CA PRO A 15 14.26 0.03 -5.75
C PRO A 15 13.49 -0.23 -4.45
N LEU A 16 13.16 -1.49 -4.20
CA LEU A 16 12.56 -1.90 -2.93
C LEU A 16 13.57 -1.73 -1.78
N PRO A 17 13.12 -1.30 -0.58
CA PRO A 17 14.02 -0.99 0.54
C PRO A 17 14.35 -2.24 1.37
N PHE A 18 14.57 -3.36 0.69
CA PHE A 18 14.77 -4.69 1.28
C PHE A 18 16.02 -5.31 0.63
N PRO A 19 17.20 -5.19 1.27
CA PRO A 19 18.46 -5.64 0.68
C PRO A 19 18.54 -7.17 0.53
N GLU A 20 17.81 -7.92 1.36
CA GLU A 20 17.85 -9.39 1.45
C GLU A 20 16.61 -10.05 0.82
N LEU A 21 16.05 -9.47 -0.25
CA LEU A 21 14.93 -10.10 -0.96
C LEU A 21 15.39 -11.34 -1.71
N LEU A 22 14.61 -12.40 -1.60
CA LEU A 22 14.79 -13.58 -2.43
C LEU A 22 14.60 -13.24 -3.92
N PRO A 23 15.27 -13.94 -4.85
CA PRO A 23 15.03 -13.78 -6.27
C PRO A 23 13.56 -14.08 -6.62
N GLY A 24 12.97 -13.26 -7.49
CA GLY A 24 11.60 -13.50 -7.99
C GLY A 24 10.47 -13.10 -7.04
N VAL A 25 10.76 -12.39 -5.93
CA VAL A 25 9.71 -11.85 -5.05
C VAL A 25 8.82 -10.89 -5.81
N VAL A 26 7.51 -11.13 -5.72
CA VAL A 26 6.51 -10.27 -6.33
C VAL A 26 6.30 -8.99 -5.53
N GLU A 27 6.30 -7.85 -6.22
CA GLU A 27 5.87 -6.56 -5.69
C GLU A 27 4.43 -6.22 -6.13
N MET A 28 3.51 -6.22 -5.18
CA MET A 28 2.14 -5.74 -5.34
C MET A 28 2.08 -4.22 -5.14
N LYS A 29 2.13 -3.48 -6.27
CA LYS A 29 1.99 -2.01 -6.27
C LYS A 29 0.53 -1.59 -6.09
N VAL A 30 0.20 -1.09 -4.91
CA VAL A 30 -1.12 -0.60 -4.54
C VAL A 30 -1.25 0.87 -4.94
N LYS A 31 -2.26 1.17 -5.75
CA LYS A 31 -2.62 2.51 -6.22
C LYS A 31 -3.99 2.92 -5.69
N GLU A 32 -4.31 4.20 -5.84
CA GLU A 32 -5.62 4.73 -5.48
C GLU A 32 -6.76 4.03 -6.25
N GLY A 33 -6.54 3.69 -7.52
CA GLY A 33 -7.51 2.96 -8.34
C GLY A 33 -7.58 1.45 -8.08
N SER A 34 -6.61 0.88 -7.37
CA SER A 34 -6.52 -0.58 -7.17
C SER A 34 -7.74 -1.13 -6.44
N LYS A 35 -8.29 -2.23 -6.97
CA LYS A 35 -9.40 -2.96 -6.35
C LYS A 35 -8.81 -4.03 -5.42
N ILE A 36 -9.10 -3.92 -4.12
CA ILE A 36 -8.57 -4.83 -3.08
C ILE A 36 -8.86 -6.29 -3.45
N ARG A 37 -10.09 -6.60 -3.89
CA ARG A 37 -10.48 -7.96 -4.29
C ARG A 37 -9.55 -8.55 -5.36
N ASN A 38 -9.16 -7.76 -6.36
CA ASN A 38 -8.28 -8.24 -7.43
C ASN A 38 -6.85 -8.45 -6.93
N LEU A 39 -6.33 -7.50 -6.13
CA LEU A 39 -5.00 -7.62 -5.52
C LEU A 39 -4.91 -8.88 -4.64
N MET A 40 -5.93 -9.11 -3.80
CA MET A 40 -5.97 -10.26 -2.90
C MET A 40 -6.16 -11.58 -3.64
N GLY A 41 -7.00 -11.62 -4.68
CA GLY A 41 -7.16 -12.83 -5.49
C GLY A 41 -5.83 -13.33 -6.07
N PHE A 42 -5.01 -12.41 -6.60
CA PHE A 42 -3.67 -12.75 -7.07
C PHE A 42 -2.71 -13.08 -5.90
N ALA A 43 -2.60 -12.19 -4.91
CA ALA A 43 -1.59 -12.31 -3.85
C ALA A 43 -1.77 -13.57 -2.98
N LEU A 44 -3.01 -13.94 -2.66
CA LEU A 44 -3.31 -15.15 -1.89
C LEU A 44 -2.92 -16.39 -2.69
N THR A 45 -3.39 -16.49 -3.93
CA THR A 45 -3.03 -17.59 -4.84
C THR A 45 -1.52 -17.71 -5.00
N HIS A 46 -0.84 -16.57 -5.22
CA HIS A 46 0.61 -16.53 -5.35
C HIS A 46 1.32 -17.08 -4.12
N MET A 47 0.95 -16.65 -2.91
CA MET A 47 1.58 -17.08 -1.66
C MET A 47 1.17 -18.49 -1.22
N GLU A 48 0.04 -19.02 -1.69
CA GLU A 48 -0.35 -20.42 -1.45
C GLU A 48 0.55 -21.41 -2.19
N HIS A 49 1.09 -21.04 -3.35
CA HIS A 49 2.05 -21.87 -4.08
C HIS A 49 3.31 -22.14 -3.25
N LYS A 50 3.75 -23.40 -3.20
CA LYS A 50 4.88 -23.85 -2.35
C LYS A 50 6.21 -23.12 -2.64
N GLY A 51 6.41 -22.61 -3.84
CA GLY A 51 7.61 -21.87 -4.23
C GLY A 51 7.63 -20.40 -3.81
N SER A 52 6.49 -19.82 -3.45
CA SER A 52 6.38 -18.41 -3.08
C SER A 52 6.50 -18.26 -1.57
N ARG A 53 7.66 -17.80 -1.10
CA ARG A 53 7.93 -17.62 0.34
C ARG A 53 7.73 -16.19 0.82
N GLN A 54 7.77 -15.23 -0.10
CA GLN A 54 7.81 -13.80 0.19
C GLN A 54 6.97 -13.02 -0.82
N ILE A 55 6.34 -11.94 -0.35
CA ILE A 55 5.64 -10.97 -1.19
C ILE A 55 5.79 -9.58 -0.60
N VAL A 56 5.91 -8.56 -1.46
CA VAL A 56 5.99 -7.15 -1.03
C VAL A 56 4.74 -6.41 -1.45
N PHE A 57 4.20 -5.58 -0.57
CA PHE A 57 3.17 -4.59 -0.89
C PHE A 57 3.77 -3.18 -0.78
N SER A 58 3.57 -2.37 -1.81
CA SER A 58 4.04 -0.97 -1.82
C SER A 58 2.91 -0.02 -2.19
N GLY A 59 2.91 1.16 -1.60
CA GLY A 59 1.96 2.21 -1.96
C GLY A 59 2.33 3.54 -1.34
N CYS A 60 1.94 4.63 -2.03
CA CYS A 60 2.30 5.97 -1.63
C CYS A 60 1.11 6.93 -1.66
N GLY A 61 1.24 8.05 -0.94
CA GLY A 61 0.20 9.05 -0.79
C GLY A 61 -1.12 8.43 -0.34
N ARG A 62 -2.18 8.62 -1.14
CA ARG A 62 -3.53 8.14 -0.84
C ARG A 62 -3.68 6.61 -0.84
N ALA A 63 -2.69 5.88 -1.36
CA ALA A 63 -2.72 4.42 -1.37
C ALA A 63 -2.15 3.77 -0.10
N VAL A 64 -1.51 4.53 0.80
CA VAL A 64 -0.84 3.98 2.00
C VAL A 64 -1.81 3.16 2.86
N THR A 65 -2.95 3.73 3.25
CA THR A 65 -3.96 3.02 4.08
C THR A 65 -4.48 1.76 3.40
N LYS A 66 -4.67 1.80 2.08
CA LYS A 66 -5.10 0.63 1.30
C LYS A 66 -4.02 -0.46 1.29
N THR A 67 -2.75 -0.07 1.21
CA THR A 67 -1.60 -0.98 1.24
C THR A 67 -1.57 -1.75 2.56
N ILE A 68 -1.74 -1.04 3.68
CA ILE A 68 -1.84 -1.65 5.02
C ILE A 68 -3.04 -2.60 5.06
N THR A 69 -4.20 -2.17 4.55
CA THR A 69 -5.41 -3.01 4.52
C THR A 69 -5.19 -4.32 3.76
N CYS A 70 -4.50 -4.28 2.61
CA CYS A 70 -4.12 -5.48 1.85
C CYS A 70 -3.24 -6.42 2.68
N VAL A 71 -2.24 -5.89 3.37
CA VAL A 71 -1.35 -6.66 4.26
C VAL A 71 -2.13 -7.31 5.41
N GLU A 72 -3.01 -6.58 6.07
CA GLU A 72 -3.83 -7.11 7.18
C GLU A 72 -4.81 -8.19 6.71
N ILE A 73 -5.30 -8.13 5.46
CA ILE A 73 -6.09 -9.22 4.89
C ILE A 73 -5.22 -10.46 4.64
N MET A 74 -4.01 -10.28 4.11
CA MET A 74 -3.07 -11.38 3.86
C MET A 74 -2.71 -12.12 5.15
N LYS A 75 -2.35 -11.40 6.21
CA LYS A 75 -2.01 -11.99 7.52
C LYS A 75 -3.18 -12.79 8.11
N ARG A 76 -4.38 -12.22 8.11
CA ARG A 76 -5.59 -12.91 8.61
C ARG A 76 -5.94 -14.18 7.84
N LYS A 77 -5.71 -14.20 6.52
CA LYS A 77 -6.06 -15.34 5.67
C LYS A 77 -5.02 -16.46 5.67
N LEU A 78 -3.74 -16.12 5.72
CA LEU A 78 -2.66 -17.11 5.63
C LEU A 78 -2.10 -17.52 6.99
N GLY A 79 -2.13 -16.62 7.99
CA GLY A 79 -1.48 -16.82 9.28
C GLY A 79 0.04 -16.97 9.17
N GLY A 80 0.75 -16.94 10.31
CA GLY A 80 2.17 -17.33 10.35
C GLY A 80 3.13 -16.46 9.52
N LEU A 81 2.74 -15.25 9.12
CA LEU A 81 3.58 -14.38 8.29
C LEU A 81 4.43 -13.43 9.15
N HIS A 82 5.74 -13.47 8.95
CA HIS A 82 6.66 -12.45 9.43
C HIS A 82 6.50 -11.19 8.58
N GLN A 83 6.58 -10.02 9.21
CA GLN A 83 6.40 -8.74 8.52
C GLN A 83 7.59 -7.82 8.77
N VAL A 84 8.01 -7.08 7.73
CA VAL A 84 8.91 -5.93 7.87
C VAL A 84 8.32 -4.74 7.14
N THR A 85 8.10 -3.65 7.86
CA THR A 85 7.55 -2.41 7.32
C THR A 85 8.64 -1.34 7.21
N LYS A 86 8.79 -0.74 6.03
CA LYS A 86 9.67 0.40 5.78
C LYS A 86 8.84 1.60 5.28
N VAL A 87 9.07 2.77 5.86
CA VAL A 87 8.46 4.04 5.44
C VAL A 87 9.53 4.91 4.81
N ARG A 88 9.21 5.55 3.69
CA ARG A 88 10.11 6.45 2.96
C ARG A 88 9.34 7.53 2.23
N TYR A 89 10.05 8.46 1.60
CA TYR A 89 9.46 9.30 0.57
C TYR A 89 9.57 8.64 -0.80
N GLN A 90 8.53 8.85 -1.60
CA GLN A 90 8.51 8.53 -3.03
C GLN A 90 8.37 9.84 -3.80
N THR A 91 9.22 10.05 -4.80
CA THR A 91 9.13 11.21 -5.68
C THR A 91 8.02 10.99 -6.71
N LEU A 92 7.10 11.93 -6.79
CA LEU A 92 6.11 12.07 -7.84
C LEU A 92 6.55 13.16 -8.81
N ARG A 93 6.47 12.87 -10.09
CA ARG A 93 6.63 13.83 -11.16
C ARG A 93 5.25 14.30 -11.61
N GLU A 94 4.94 15.57 -11.37
CA GLU A 94 3.71 16.20 -11.86
C GLU A 94 4.02 17.06 -13.08
N VAL A 95 3.32 16.83 -14.19
CA VAL A 95 3.39 17.69 -15.38
C VAL A 95 2.18 18.60 -15.38
N TRP A 96 2.45 19.90 -15.48
CA TRP A 96 1.48 20.99 -15.50
C TRP A 96 1.58 21.72 -16.83
N GLU A 97 0.43 22.13 -17.36
CA GLU A 97 0.34 22.89 -18.62
C GLU A 97 -0.28 24.26 -18.37
N SER A 98 0.26 25.28 -19.04
CA SER A 98 -0.28 26.65 -19.02
C SER A 98 -1.58 26.73 -19.82
N ALA A 99 -2.62 27.30 -19.23
CA ALA A 99 -3.94 27.47 -19.82
C ALA A 99 -4.16 28.91 -20.33
N GLU A 100 -3.26 29.39 -21.18
CA GLU A 100 -3.33 30.74 -21.77
C GLU A 100 -4.15 30.72 -23.08
N PRO A 101 -5.20 31.57 -23.25
CA PRO A 101 -5.96 31.64 -24.49
C PRO A 101 -5.09 32.16 -25.65
N GLY A 102 -4.88 31.34 -26.67
CA GLY A 102 -4.19 31.74 -27.92
C GLY A 102 -2.65 31.73 -27.88
N GLY A 103 -2.04 31.29 -26.77
CA GLY A 103 -0.59 31.11 -26.65
C GLY A 103 -0.11 29.67 -26.92
N THR A 104 1.20 29.48 -27.05
CA THR A 104 1.80 28.15 -27.11
C THR A 104 1.75 27.47 -25.73
N PRO A 105 1.40 26.17 -25.63
CA PRO A 105 1.36 25.49 -24.35
C PRO A 105 2.76 25.39 -23.73
N HIS A 106 2.92 25.89 -22.51
CA HIS A 106 4.16 25.72 -21.73
C HIS A 106 4.00 24.60 -20.72
N HIS A 107 4.98 23.69 -20.66
CA HIS A 107 4.98 22.56 -19.73
C HIS A 107 5.90 22.84 -18.54
N LEU A 108 5.39 22.69 -17.32
CA LEU A 108 6.14 22.75 -16.07
C LEU A 108 6.18 21.35 -15.46
N THR A 109 7.38 20.88 -15.11
CA THR A 109 7.56 19.64 -14.34
C THR A 109 7.86 19.99 -12.89
N VAL A 110 7.06 19.45 -11.96
CA VAL A 110 7.26 19.62 -10.50
C VAL A 110 7.54 18.26 -9.87
N HIS A 111 8.56 18.20 -9.03
CA HIS A 111 8.89 17.00 -8.25
C HIS A 111 8.32 17.16 -6.83
N LYS A 112 7.49 16.21 -6.41
CA LYS A 112 6.84 16.22 -5.10
C LYS A 112 7.16 14.94 -4.34
N ASN A 113 7.68 15.09 -3.13
CA ASN A 113 7.85 13.96 -2.23
C ASN A 113 6.53 13.64 -1.53
N VAL A 114 6.10 12.38 -1.61
CA VAL A 114 4.94 11.87 -0.88
C VAL A 114 5.34 10.72 0.04
N PRO A 115 4.70 10.58 1.21
CA PRO A 115 4.91 9.41 2.06
C PRO A 115 4.61 8.12 1.32
N SER A 116 5.45 7.12 1.51
CA SER A 116 5.38 5.80 0.90
C SER A 116 5.65 4.73 1.94
N ILE A 117 4.96 3.61 1.82
CA ILE A 117 5.11 2.44 2.66
C ILE A 117 5.46 1.23 1.78
N CYS A 118 6.41 0.43 2.24
CA CYS A 118 6.76 -0.86 1.64
C CYS A 118 6.71 -1.89 2.76
N ILE A 119 5.96 -2.97 2.56
CA ILE A 119 5.75 -4.01 3.57
C ILE A 119 6.11 -5.36 2.94
N LEU A 120 7.13 -6.01 3.49
CA LEU A 120 7.48 -7.39 3.17
C LEU A 120 6.69 -8.33 4.08
N LEU A 121 6.07 -9.35 3.49
CA LEU A 121 5.51 -10.50 4.19
C LEU A 121 6.31 -11.75 3.82
N SER A 122 6.71 -12.54 4.81
CA SER A 122 7.46 -13.78 4.61
C SER A 122 6.90 -14.94 5.42
N ARG A 123 6.90 -16.14 4.84
CA ARG A 123 6.68 -17.41 5.55
C ARG A 123 7.90 -17.90 6.30
N ASP A 124 9.08 -17.42 5.91
CA ASP A 124 10.34 -17.76 6.56
C ASP A 124 10.65 -16.73 7.65
N PRO A 125 11.32 -17.12 8.74
CA PRO A 125 11.76 -16.18 9.76
C PRO A 125 12.62 -15.06 9.17
N LEU A 126 12.35 -13.84 9.59
CA LEU A 126 13.16 -12.66 9.28
C LEU A 126 13.93 -12.25 10.55
N ASP A 127 15.00 -11.45 10.40
CA ASP A 127 15.75 -10.94 11.55
C ASP A 127 14.79 -10.19 12.50
N PRO A 128 14.63 -10.65 13.75
CA PRO A 128 13.74 -10.00 14.71
C PRO A 128 14.26 -8.66 15.23
N ASN A 129 15.56 -8.37 15.07
CA ASN A 129 16.19 -7.15 15.54
C ASN A 129 16.15 -6.02 14.51
N GLN A 130 15.77 -6.30 13.26
CA GLN A 130 15.71 -5.27 12.24
C GLN A 130 14.56 -4.28 12.50
N MET A 131 14.81 -3.01 12.19
CA MET A 131 13.77 -1.98 12.32
C MET A 131 12.53 -2.28 11.46
N GLY A 132 11.35 -2.13 12.07
CA GLY A 132 10.07 -2.34 11.41
C GLY A 132 9.62 -3.80 11.34
N TYR A 133 10.37 -4.72 11.96
CA TYR A 133 9.95 -6.11 12.11
C TYR A 133 8.71 -6.25 13.00
N GLN A 134 7.83 -7.17 12.64
CA GLN A 134 6.71 -7.63 13.44
C GLN A 134 6.60 -9.16 13.31
N PRO A 135 6.52 -9.90 14.43
CA PRO A 135 6.39 -11.36 14.42
C PRO A 135 5.00 -11.79 13.93
N PRO A 136 4.83 -13.07 13.53
CA PRO A 136 3.53 -13.62 13.17
C PRO A 136 2.51 -13.52 14.31
N GLU A 137 1.24 -13.32 13.94
CA GLU A 137 0.16 -13.33 14.91
C GLU A 137 -0.07 -14.74 15.46
N PRO A 138 -0.31 -14.89 16.78
CA PRO A 138 -0.57 -16.18 17.39
C PRO A 138 -1.87 -16.78 16.84
N ALA A 139 -1.85 -18.09 16.57
CA ALA A 139 -3.02 -18.81 16.08
C ALA A 139 -4.13 -18.77 17.13
N GLY A 140 -5.20 -18.02 16.86
CA GLY A 140 -6.43 -18.05 17.67
C GLY A 140 -6.82 -16.77 18.40
N SER A 141 -6.28 -15.60 18.09
CA SER A 141 -6.91 -14.35 18.52
C SER A 141 -8.15 -14.07 17.67
N PRO A 142 -9.39 -14.19 18.18
CA PRO A 142 -10.53 -13.59 17.50
C PRO A 142 -10.27 -12.09 17.48
N ALA A 143 -10.00 -11.54 16.30
CA ALA A 143 -9.99 -10.10 16.11
C ALA A 143 -11.31 -9.58 16.71
N ALA A 144 -11.20 -8.69 17.71
CA ALA A 144 -12.33 -8.11 18.41
C ALA A 144 -13.48 -7.86 17.44
N ALA A 145 -14.53 -8.67 17.58
CA ALA A 145 -15.78 -8.43 16.89
C ALA A 145 -16.23 -7.04 17.36
N GLY A 146 -16.15 -6.05 16.48
CA GLY A 146 -16.84 -4.80 16.69
C GLY A 146 -18.33 -5.13 16.74
N GLU A 147 -18.85 -5.38 17.94
CA GLU A 147 -20.26 -5.22 18.21
C GLU A 147 -20.61 -3.78 17.83
N VAL A 148 -21.25 -3.66 16.67
CA VAL A 148 -22.04 -2.48 16.34
C VAL A 148 -23.16 -2.46 17.37
N LEU A 149 -22.93 -1.76 18.48
CA LEU A 149 -24.00 -1.41 19.40
C LEU A 149 -24.98 -0.56 18.59
N GLY A 150 -26.11 -1.19 18.23
CA GLY A 150 -27.20 -0.55 17.51
C GLY A 150 -27.68 0.65 18.31
N CYS A 151 -27.49 1.85 17.76
CA CYS A 151 -28.12 3.05 18.28
C CYS A 151 -29.62 2.93 18.01
N SER A 152 -30.39 2.51 19.01
CA SER A 152 -31.85 2.51 18.95
C SER A 152 -32.33 3.97 18.95
N ALA A 153 -32.69 4.46 17.76
CA ALA A 153 -33.43 5.71 17.63
C ALA A 153 -34.86 5.49 18.17
N GLN A 154 -35.07 5.75 19.45
CA GLN A 154 -36.42 5.96 19.95
C GLN A 154 -36.86 7.38 19.54
N GLY A 155 -37.84 7.42 18.64
CA GLY A 155 -38.46 8.64 18.15
C GLY A 155 -39.14 9.41 19.27
N LEU A 156 -38.72 10.66 19.43
CA LEU A 156 -39.40 11.66 20.25
C LEU A 156 -40.58 12.21 19.43
N LYS A 157 -41.80 11.79 19.77
CA LYS A 157 -43.04 12.35 19.22
C LYS A 157 -43.17 13.81 19.68
N ARG A 158 -43.47 14.70 18.74
CA ARG A 158 -44.12 15.98 19.00
C ARG A 158 -45.63 15.80 18.84
#